data_AF-E9SAM5-F1
#
_entry.id   AF-E9SAM5-F1
#
_cell.length_a   1.000
_cell.length_b   1.000
_cell.length_c   1.000
_cell.angle_alpha   90.00
_cell.angle_beta   90.00
_cell.angle_gamma   90.00
#
_symmetry.space_group_name_H-M   'P 1'
#
loop_
_entity.id
_entity.type
_entity.pdbx_description
1 polymer ?
#
loop_
_entity_poly.entity_id
_entity_poly.type
_entity_poly.pdbx_seq_one_letter_code
_entity_poly.pdbx_strand_id
1 'polypeptide(L)'
;MNMKIRNRFIAGLCSAALAASVMPVSADSAKTDFYEATADNVKILGRTVYVEDALWFANSVAGVEFTATGSQVTFNLKISGDPTRIGIFVNDKLVQRGLAKGAKKMCSVTVPLEDGENTVKFLKLSEGPQSNISIQSIEIDEGAEIKPAAAKAHKMEFIGDSITCGYGIDLPLKDPETGKNNTFSTSSEDASKTYAYQIAEMFDADVNFFSGSGYGIWCSYGGSKENTMDQYYNQCGPHTWNSITAEGYTLIESYDWDFSKYQPGCVVINLGTNDWSYFQSQGDTTDFEESYIDFLKMVRAGNPDAKIICTLGLMGADLFGEIESAVDDYKSETDDENVYTFELEPIMSGSEGYAVDYHPTAASNTRAASKELGPYIAEVMGWELGELPDNGTLTLAPDNLVTGEFHEQPAEEPVESQAEESSASEAESESSSEAESSSGAESSSADDSKASSTADSKASSAAANNTSSAKATTNPNQTANQNPTTGMAGGMAMIALMGGAVIISKRKK
;
A
#
# COMPACT_ATOMS: atom_id res chain seq x y z
N MET A 1 -87.20 -7.64 -23.89
CA MET A 1 -86.89 -8.70 -22.91
C MET A 1 -85.52 -8.37 -22.32
N ASN A 2 -85.48 -8.02 -21.01
CA ASN A 2 -84.38 -8.08 -20.01
C ASN A 2 -82.92 -7.78 -20.44
N MET A 3 -82.05 -7.07 -19.72
CA MET A 3 -81.98 -6.53 -18.35
C MET A 3 -80.72 -5.59 -18.34
N LYS A 4 -80.77 -4.36 -17.80
CA LYS A 4 -80.30 -3.92 -16.45
C LYS A 4 -78.76 -4.03 -16.26
N ILE A 5 -77.95 -3.08 -15.76
CA ILE A 5 -78.03 -1.94 -14.80
C ILE A 5 -76.77 -1.07 -15.08
N ARG A 6 -76.76 0.27 -15.25
CA ARG A 6 -77.15 1.46 -14.45
C ARG A 6 -76.12 1.89 -13.36
N ASN A 7 -75.43 2.99 -13.71
CA ASN A 7 -75.08 4.19 -12.94
C ASN A 7 -73.95 4.24 -11.90
N ARG A 8 -73.16 5.31 -12.10
CA ARG A 8 -72.17 5.96 -11.24
C ARG A 8 -72.84 6.93 -10.23
N PHE A 9 -71.99 7.34 -9.26
CA PHE A 9 -72.07 8.46 -8.30
C PHE A 9 -72.95 8.20 -7.05
N ILE A 10 -72.50 8.50 -5.83
CA ILE A 10 -72.05 9.82 -5.32
C ILE A 10 -71.00 9.67 -4.18
N ALA A 11 -70.14 10.68 -4.07
CA ALA A 11 -69.13 10.90 -3.03
C ALA A 11 -69.71 11.25 -1.65
N GLY A 12 -68.99 10.87 -0.59
CA GLY A 12 -69.22 11.35 0.78
C GLY A 12 -67.91 11.32 1.56
N LEU A 13 -67.52 12.50 2.07
CA LEU A 13 -66.32 12.77 2.86
C LEU A 13 -66.24 11.93 4.15
N CYS A 14 -65.02 11.58 4.55
CA CYS A 14 -64.60 11.56 5.96
C CYS A 14 -63.06 11.59 6.03
N SER A 15 -62.51 12.79 6.18
CA SER A 15 -61.11 13.01 6.59
C SER A 15 -61.06 13.00 8.11
N ALA A 16 -60.35 12.03 8.70
CA ALA A 16 -59.92 12.08 10.08
C ALA A 16 -58.38 12.10 10.08
N ALA A 17 -57.82 13.27 10.39
CA ALA A 17 -56.40 13.45 10.61
C ALA A 17 -56.03 12.90 11.99
N LEU A 18 -55.20 11.85 12.03
CA LEU A 18 -54.42 11.51 13.22
C LEU A 18 -53.08 12.23 13.09
N ALA A 19 -52.98 13.41 13.71
CA ALA A 19 -51.70 14.04 13.96
C ALA A 19 -51.02 13.26 15.09
N ALA A 20 -50.22 12.26 14.73
CA ALA A 20 -49.22 11.72 15.65
C ALA A 20 -48.15 12.80 15.80
N SER A 21 -48.11 13.45 16.97
CA SER A 21 -47.01 14.29 17.39
C SER A 21 -45.76 13.42 17.49
N VAL A 22 -44.94 13.44 16.43
CA VAL A 22 -43.55 13.01 16.51
C VAL A 22 -42.86 14.03 17.41
N MET A 23 -42.73 13.71 18.69
CA MET A 23 -41.74 14.40 19.52
C MET A 23 -40.38 14.07 18.90
N PRO A 24 -39.54 15.05 18.59
CA PRO A 24 -38.14 14.75 18.33
C PRO A 24 -37.61 14.17 19.63
N VAL A 25 -37.33 12.86 19.63
CA VAL A 25 -36.35 12.32 20.56
C VAL A 25 -35.08 13.07 20.17
N SER A 26 -34.69 14.05 20.98
CA SER A 26 -33.33 14.55 20.94
C SER A 26 -32.49 13.31 21.17
N ALA A 27 -31.80 12.82 20.14
CA ALA A 27 -30.68 11.95 20.36
C ALA A 27 -29.77 12.77 21.27
N ASP A 28 -29.69 12.41 22.55
CA ASP A 28 -28.48 12.70 23.31
C ASP A 28 -27.39 12.19 22.38
N SER A 29 -26.53 13.09 21.90
CA SER A 29 -25.30 12.68 21.24
C SER A 29 -24.64 11.74 22.25
N ALA A 30 -24.63 10.45 21.95
CA ALA A 30 -23.97 9.47 22.80
C ALA A 30 -22.57 10.03 23.04
N LYS A 31 -22.20 10.19 24.30
CA LYS A 31 -20.86 10.68 24.63
C LYS A 31 -19.86 9.62 24.17
N THR A 32 -18.76 10.09 23.62
CA THR A 32 -17.72 9.24 23.06
C THR A 32 -16.34 9.66 23.54
N ASP A 33 -15.45 8.68 23.64
CA ASP A 33 -14.04 8.86 23.95
C ASP A 33 -13.22 8.75 22.66
N PHE A 34 -12.15 9.54 22.56
CA PHE A 34 -11.25 9.59 21.42
C PHE A 34 -9.88 9.03 21.78
N TYR A 35 -9.35 8.18 20.91
CA TYR A 35 -8.06 7.55 21.05
C TYR A 35 -7.19 7.83 19.83
N GLU A 36 -5.91 8.11 20.08
CA GLU A 36 -4.90 8.09 19.02
C GLU A 36 -4.51 6.65 18.67
N ALA A 37 -4.15 6.41 17.40
CA ALA A 37 -3.77 5.09 16.90
C ALA A 37 -2.31 4.70 17.25
N THR A 38 -1.88 4.91 18.50
CA THR A 38 -0.51 4.68 18.95
C THR A 38 -0.29 3.22 19.33
N ALA A 39 0.96 2.78 19.45
CA ALA A 39 1.29 1.40 19.85
C ALA A 39 0.76 1.02 21.24
N ASP A 40 0.44 1.99 22.10
CA ASP A 40 -0.17 1.75 23.41
C ASP A 40 -1.67 1.42 23.30
N ASN A 41 -2.32 1.87 22.23
CA ASN A 41 -3.76 1.75 22.00
C ASN A 41 -4.13 0.69 20.97
N VAL A 42 -3.28 0.50 19.95
CA VAL A 42 -3.53 -0.42 18.83
C VAL A 42 -2.27 -1.18 18.43
N LYS A 43 -2.44 -2.38 17.87
CA LYS A 43 -1.37 -3.06 17.12
C LYS A 43 -1.28 -2.41 15.74
N ILE A 44 -0.14 -1.79 15.45
CA ILE A 44 0.14 -1.17 14.16
C ILE A 44 0.49 -2.26 13.14
N LEU A 45 -0.14 -2.23 11.97
CA LEU A 45 0.08 -3.16 10.86
C LEU A 45 0.73 -2.44 9.68
N GLY A 46 1.73 -3.06 9.05
CA GLY A 46 2.44 -2.45 7.93
C GLY A 46 3.48 -1.39 8.34
N ARG A 47 4.13 -0.81 7.33
CA ARG A 47 5.02 0.34 7.51
C ARG A 47 4.21 1.62 7.61
N THR A 48 4.41 2.36 8.69
CA THR A 48 3.64 3.56 9.04
C THR A 48 4.53 4.66 9.59
N VAL A 49 4.02 5.89 9.58
CA VAL A 49 4.69 7.06 10.15
C VAL A 49 3.71 7.91 10.93
N TYR A 50 4.15 8.46 12.06
CA TYR A 50 3.38 9.41 12.85
C TYR A 50 3.75 10.84 12.44
N VAL A 51 2.77 11.61 11.94
CA VAL A 51 2.96 12.98 11.44
C VAL A 51 1.76 13.83 11.84
N GLU A 52 2.00 14.99 12.46
CA GLU A 52 0.94 15.92 12.90
C GLU A 52 -0.14 15.20 13.74
N ASP A 53 0.30 14.45 14.76
CA ASP A 53 -0.55 13.72 15.71
C ASP A 53 -1.48 12.64 15.09
N ALA A 54 -1.18 12.22 13.85
CA ALA A 54 -1.92 11.17 13.17
C ALA A 54 -1.02 10.04 12.66
N LEU A 55 -1.56 8.82 12.65
CA LEU A 55 -0.90 7.64 12.07
C LEU A 55 -1.15 7.61 10.56
N TRP A 56 -0.10 7.83 9.76
CA TRP A 56 -0.13 7.78 8.30
C TRP A 56 0.45 6.49 7.74
N PHE A 57 -0.16 5.98 6.67
CA PHE A 57 0.30 4.80 5.95
C PHE A 57 -0.15 4.81 4.49
N ALA A 58 0.64 4.12 3.66
CA ALA A 58 0.44 4.05 2.21
C ALA A 58 0.43 2.61 1.69
N ASN A 59 1.18 1.71 2.29
CA ASN A 59 1.27 0.34 1.78
C ASN A 59 -0.09 -0.36 1.82
N SER A 60 -0.31 -1.24 0.84
CA SER A 60 -1.39 -2.21 0.92
C SER A 60 -1.29 -3.01 2.22
N VAL A 61 -2.42 -3.41 2.78
CA VAL A 61 -2.59 -4.15 4.05
C VAL A 61 -1.97 -3.49 5.28
N ALA A 62 -1.53 -2.23 5.20
CA ALA A 62 -1.21 -1.44 6.38
C ALA A 62 -2.50 -0.95 7.08
N GLY A 63 -2.41 -0.72 8.39
CA GLY A 63 -3.53 -0.27 9.21
C GLY A 63 -3.33 -0.57 10.69
N VAL A 64 -4.41 -0.95 11.38
CA VAL A 64 -4.42 -1.18 12.82
C VAL A 64 -5.30 -2.35 13.22
N GLU A 65 -4.97 -3.01 14.33
CA GLU A 65 -5.77 -4.07 14.94
C GLU A 65 -5.80 -3.95 16.46
N PHE A 66 -6.96 -4.06 17.07
CA PHE A 66 -7.16 -3.89 18.51
C PHE A 66 -8.41 -4.63 18.99
N THR A 67 -8.49 -4.89 20.28
CA THR A 67 -9.76 -5.27 20.92
C THR A 67 -10.49 -4.02 21.38
N ALA A 68 -11.82 -4.03 21.29
CA ALA A 68 -12.68 -2.93 21.70
C ALA A 68 -13.93 -3.45 22.40
N THR A 69 -14.39 -2.72 23.43
CA THR A 69 -15.74 -2.85 23.99
C THR A 69 -16.64 -1.72 23.50
N GLY A 70 -17.92 -1.76 23.86
CA GLY A 70 -18.92 -0.78 23.42
C GLY A 70 -19.77 -1.27 22.26
N SER A 71 -20.58 -0.38 21.71
CA SER A 71 -21.58 -0.68 20.68
C SER A 71 -21.09 -0.41 19.26
N GLN A 72 -20.04 0.39 19.09
CA GLN A 72 -19.48 0.75 17.79
C GLN A 72 -18.05 1.29 17.91
N VAL A 73 -17.34 1.28 16.78
CA VAL A 73 -16.07 1.99 16.58
C VAL A 73 -16.22 2.90 15.38
N THR A 74 -15.76 4.15 15.51
CA THR A 74 -15.66 5.11 14.40
C THR A 74 -14.20 5.45 14.13
N PHE A 75 -13.76 5.29 12.89
CA PHE A 75 -12.46 5.76 12.42
C PHE A 75 -12.62 7.12 11.75
N ASN A 76 -11.93 8.14 12.27
CA ASN A 76 -11.83 9.45 11.65
C ASN A 76 -10.59 9.51 10.77
N LEU A 77 -10.78 9.79 9.48
CA LEU A 77 -9.79 9.53 8.42
C LEU A 77 -9.48 10.79 7.62
N LYS A 78 -8.21 10.92 7.22
CA LYS A 78 -7.73 11.89 6.24
C LYS A 78 -7.07 11.16 5.08
N ILE A 79 -7.43 11.51 3.85
CA ILE A 79 -6.92 10.90 2.62
C ILE A 79 -6.04 11.89 1.88
N SER A 80 -4.92 11.42 1.36
CA SER A 80 -4.02 12.15 0.48
C SER A 80 -3.90 11.41 -0.84
N GLY A 81 -4.37 12.00 -1.94
CA GLY A 81 -4.41 11.35 -3.26
C GLY A 81 -5.80 10.84 -3.65
N ASP A 82 -5.85 9.75 -4.41
CA ASP A 82 -7.11 9.15 -4.87
C ASP A 82 -7.97 8.64 -3.71
N PRO A 83 -9.29 8.43 -3.91
CA PRO A 83 -10.10 7.69 -2.95
C PRO A 83 -9.44 6.36 -2.60
N THR A 84 -9.19 6.15 -1.31
CA THR A 84 -8.47 4.98 -0.81
C THR A 84 -9.46 3.85 -0.56
N ARG A 85 -9.19 2.65 -1.09
CA ARG A 85 -10.01 1.48 -0.75
C ARG A 85 -9.57 0.91 0.59
N ILE A 86 -10.52 0.64 1.48
CA ILE A 86 -10.29 0.12 2.82
C ILE A 86 -11.19 -1.08 3.10
N GLY A 87 -10.78 -1.93 4.04
CA GLY A 87 -11.56 -3.04 4.58
C GLY A 87 -11.54 -2.99 6.10
N ILE A 88 -12.69 -3.21 6.73
CA ILE A 88 -12.83 -3.29 8.18
C ILE A 88 -13.38 -4.66 8.54
N PHE A 89 -12.68 -5.33 9.46
CA PHE A 89 -13.02 -6.64 9.97
C PHE A 89 -13.42 -6.52 11.43
N VAL A 90 -14.45 -7.27 11.83
CA VAL A 90 -14.85 -7.46 13.22
C VAL A 90 -14.89 -8.97 13.48
N ASN A 91 -14.18 -9.42 14.52
CA ASN A 91 -14.06 -10.83 14.89
C ASN A 91 -13.69 -11.71 13.67
N ASP A 92 -12.63 -11.30 12.97
CA ASP A 92 -12.09 -11.96 11.76
C ASP A 92 -13.04 -12.06 10.56
N LYS A 93 -14.15 -11.30 10.55
CA LYS A 93 -15.07 -11.23 9.42
C LYS A 93 -15.06 -9.84 8.80
N LEU A 94 -14.89 -9.77 7.48
CA LEU A 94 -15.02 -8.53 6.72
C LEU A 94 -16.45 -8.01 6.84
N VAL A 95 -16.63 -6.87 7.51
CA VAL A 95 -17.95 -6.25 7.74
C VAL A 95 -18.22 -5.09 6.79
N GLN A 96 -17.18 -4.31 6.45
CA GLN A 96 -17.29 -3.23 5.47
C GLN A 96 -16.06 -3.19 4.57
N ARG A 97 -16.29 -2.93 3.28
CA ARG A 97 -15.24 -2.67 2.28
C ARG A 97 -15.69 -1.61 1.29
N GLY A 98 -14.78 -0.71 0.92
CA GLY A 98 -15.04 0.23 -0.17
C GLY A 98 -14.11 1.43 -0.18
N LEU A 99 -14.45 2.43 -1.00
CA LEU A 99 -13.68 3.66 -1.12
C LEU A 99 -14.00 4.63 0.01
N ALA A 100 -13.02 4.86 0.88
CA ALA A 100 -13.02 6.00 1.78
C ALA A 100 -12.94 7.29 0.95
N LYS A 101 -13.93 8.17 1.13
CA LYS A 101 -14.05 9.45 0.44
C LYS A 101 -14.90 10.39 1.28
N GLY A 102 -14.55 11.67 1.28
CA GLY A 102 -15.32 12.70 1.98
C GLY A 102 -14.94 14.12 1.56
N ALA A 103 -15.62 15.09 2.18
CA ALA A 103 -15.42 16.50 1.90
C ALA A 103 -13.98 16.90 2.26
N LYS A 104 -13.29 17.61 1.36
CA LYS A 104 -11.87 17.99 1.54
C LYS A 104 -10.96 16.81 1.91
N LYS A 105 -11.31 15.57 1.49
CA LYS A 105 -10.58 14.33 1.79
C LYS A 105 -10.60 13.91 3.28
N MET A 106 -11.53 14.43 4.07
CA MET A 106 -11.79 14.00 5.44
C MET A 106 -13.12 13.25 5.49
N CYS A 107 -13.18 12.12 6.20
CA CYS A 107 -14.42 11.37 6.42
C CYS A 107 -14.34 10.56 7.72
N SER A 108 -15.49 10.04 8.16
CA SER A 108 -15.56 9.00 9.20
C SER A 108 -16.08 7.69 8.61
N VAL A 109 -15.75 6.57 9.25
CA VAL A 109 -16.35 5.26 8.99
C VAL A 109 -16.69 4.60 10.31
N THR A 110 -17.96 4.28 10.50
CA THR A 110 -18.48 3.63 11.72
C THR A 110 -18.84 2.18 11.44
N VAL A 111 -18.39 1.28 12.32
CA VAL A 111 -18.78 -0.13 12.33
C VAL A 111 -19.45 -0.49 13.65
N PRO A 112 -20.62 -1.16 13.64
CA PRO A 112 -21.24 -1.66 14.86
C PRO A 112 -20.42 -2.83 15.42
N LEU A 113 -20.42 -2.96 16.75
CA LEU A 113 -19.83 -4.06 17.48
C LEU A 113 -20.92 -4.96 18.08
N GLU A 114 -20.57 -6.22 18.33
CA GLU A 114 -21.42 -7.12 19.11
C GLU A 114 -21.24 -6.88 20.62
N ASP A 115 -22.17 -7.35 21.45
CA ASP A 115 -22.04 -7.24 22.90
C ASP A 115 -20.77 -7.94 23.40
N GLY A 116 -19.94 -7.22 24.16
CA GLY A 116 -18.72 -7.75 24.77
C GLY A 116 -17.44 -7.15 24.18
N GLU A 117 -16.35 -7.91 24.25
CA GLU A 117 -15.07 -7.53 23.65
C GLU A 117 -15.00 -8.08 22.22
N ASN A 118 -14.67 -7.22 21.26
CA ASN A 118 -14.56 -7.54 19.84
C ASN A 118 -13.15 -7.26 19.34
N THR A 119 -12.64 -8.06 18.42
CA THR A 119 -11.41 -7.70 17.68
C THR A 119 -11.77 -6.90 16.43
N VAL A 120 -11.17 -5.73 16.28
CA VAL A 120 -11.41 -4.82 15.15
C VAL A 120 -10.10 -4.64 14.39
N LYS A 121 -10.13 -4.87 13.07
CA LYS A 121 -8.99 -4.69 12.17
C LYS A 121 -9.36 -3.78 11.02
N PHE A 122 -8.63 -2.68 10.85
CA PHE A 122 -8.75 -1.75 9.74
C PHE A 122 -7.56 -1.94 8.80
N LEU A 123 -7.80 -2.15 7.51
CA LEU A 123 -6.76 -2.30 6.49
C LEU A 123 -6.99 -1.34 5.32
N LYS A 124 -5.90 -0.73 4.84
CA LYS A 124 -5.84 -0.17 3.49
C LYS A 124 -5.72 -1.31 2.47
N LEU A 125 -6.55 -1.31 1.43
CA LEU A 125 -6.59 -2.38 0.42
C LEU A 125 -6.00 -1.95 -0.93
N SER A 126 -6.10 -0.68 -1.28
CA SER A 126 -5.48 -0.13 -2.49
C SER A 126 -4.00 0.20 -2.26
N GLU A 127 -3.21 0.31 -3.32
CA GLU A 127 -1.77 0.50 -3.27
C GLU A 127 -1.32 1.92 -2.86
N GLY A 128 -0.08 2.05 -2.39
CA GLY A 128 0.54 3.31 -1.98
C GLY A 128 0.74 4.33 -3.12
N PRO A 129 1.10 3.89 -4.34
CA PRO A 129 1.27 4.81 -5.46
C PRO A 129 0.01 5.61 -5.87
N GLN A 130 -1.19 5.22 -5.42
CA GLN A 130 -2.45 5.95 -5.68
C GLN A 130 -2.84 6.92 -4.56
N SER A 131 -2.63 6.54 -3.30
CA SER A 131 -3.08 7.32 -2.14
C SER A 131 -2.44 6.90 -0.84
N ASN A 132 -2.38 7.87 0.08
CA ASN A 132 -2.03 7.71 1.49
C ASN A 132 -3.27 7.97 2.33
N ILE A 133 -3.35 7.33 3.49
CA ILE A 133 -4.44 7.55 4.44
C ILE A 133 -3.85 7.70 5.84
N SER A 134 -4.53 8.48 6.68
CA SER A 134 -4.27 8.48 8.12
C SER A 134 -5.51 8.24 8.94
N ILE A 135 -5.30 7.62 10.09
CA ILE A 135 -6.24 7.58 11.20
C ILE A 135 -5.93 8.78 12.07
N GLN A 136 -6.84 9.75 12.07
CA GLN A 136 -6.76 10.98 12.86
C GLN A 136 -7.19 10.70 14.31
N SER A 137 -8.23 9.89 14.48
CA SER A 137 -8.66 9.39 15.79
C SER A 137 -9.54 8.15 15.63
N ILE A 138 -9.62 7.38 16.71
CA ILE A 138 -10.54 6.25 16.89
C ILE A 138 -11.52 6.66 17.98
N GLU A 139 -12.80 6.59 17.68
CA GLU A 139 -13.87 7.00 18.58
C GLU A 139 -14.71 5.79 19.00
N ILE A 140 -14.96 5.67 20.30
CA ILE A 140 -15.78 4.62 20.93
C ILE A 140 -16.73 5.23 21.97
N ASP A 141 -17.71 4.45 22.44
CA ASP A 141 -18.64 4.89 23.49
C ASP A 141 -17.89 5.34 24.77
N GLU A 142 -18.39 6.38 25.47
CA GLU A 142 -17.82 6.84 26.75
C GLU A 142 -17.70 5.69 27.76
N GLY A 143 -16.49 5.47 28.29
CA GLY A 143 -16.18 4.41 29.24
C GLY A 143 -15.97 3.02 28.63
N ALA A 144 -16.02 2.88 27.30
CA ALA A 144 -15.46 1.72 26.61
C ALA A 144 -13.93 1.81 26.53
N GLU A 145 -13.28 0.70 26.19
CA GLU A 145 -11.81 0.60 26.13
C GLU A 145 -11.36 0.00 24.81
N ILE A 146 -10.22 0.46 24.30
CA ILE A 146 -9.43 -0.25 23.29
C ILE A 146 -8.12 -0.77 23.86
N LYS A 147 -7.63 -1.89 23.32
CA LYS A 147 -6.31 -2.47 23.65
C LYS A 147 -5.63 -3.01 22.39
N PRO A 148 -4.30 -2.85 22.24
CA PRO A 148 -3.58 -3.47 21.14
C PRO A 148 -3.86 -4.98 21.05
N ALA A 149 -4.16 -5.47 19.85
CA ALA A 149 -4.26 -6.90 19.63
C ALA A 149 -2.90 -7.59 19.83
N ALA A 150 -2.93 -8.87 20.19
CA ALA A 150 -1.69 -9.62 20.38
C ALA A 150 -0.89 -9.73 19.06
N ALA A 151 0.44 -9.66 19.18
CA ALA A 151 1.33 -9.97 18.08
C ALA A 151 1.21 -11.46 17.73
N LYS A 152 1.23 -11.76 16.43
CA LYS A 152 1.20 -13.14 15.94
C LYS A 152 2.58 -13.78 16.04
N ALA A 153 2.61 -15.11 16.09
CA ALA A 153 3.87 -15.86 16.23
C ALA A 153 4.76 -15.74 14.99
N HIS A 154 4.15 -15.62 13.82
CA HIS A 154 4.82 -15.50 12.54
C HIS A 154 4.74 -14.06 12.02
N LYS A 155 5.82 -13.62 11.37
CA LYS A 155 5.94 -12.31 10.72
C LYS A 155 6.48 -12.50 9.31
N MET A 156 5.81 -11.88 8.34
CA MET A 156 6.16 -11.97 6.92
C MET A 156 6.23 -10.58 6.27
N GLU A 157 7.14 -10.41 5.33
CA GLU A 157 7.12 -9.24 4.44
C GLU A 157 7.02 -9.68 2.98
N PHE A 158 6.10 -9.08 2.23
CA PHE A 158 5.97 -9.29 0.79
C PHE A 158 6.39 -8.01 0.06
N ILE A 159 7.41 -8.13 -0.77
CA ILE A 159 7.95 -7.07 -1.61
C ILE A 159 7.54 -7.39 -3.04
N GLY A 160 6.91 -6.46 -3.76
CA GLY A 160 6.44 -6.80 -5.10
C GLY A 160 5.86 -5.67 -5.92
N ASP A 161 5.25 -6.04 -7.03
CA ASP A 161 4.61 -5.12 -7.97
C ASP A 161 3.07 -5.16 -7.87
N SER A 162 2.38 -4.84 -8.96
CA SER A 162 0.93 -4.84 -9.12
C SER A 162 0.26 -6.17 -8.76
N ILE A 163 0.97 -7.29 -8.91
CA ILE A 163 0.47 -8.63 -8.54
C ILE A 163 0.28 -8.71 -7.03
N THR A 164 1.23 -8.16 -6.27
CA THR A 164 1.19 -8.09 -4.80
C THR A 164 0.22 -7.01 -4.31
N CYS A 165 0.00 -5.94 -5.09
CA CYS A 165 -1.00 -4.93 -4.80
C CYS A 165 -2.45 -5.43 -4.97
N GLY A 166 -2.67 -6.46 -5.79
CA GLY A 166 -4.02 -6.92 -6.17
C GLY A 166 -4.67 -6.08 -7.25
N TYR A 167 -3.87 -5.55 -8.18
CA TYR A 167 -4.29 -4.64 -9.24
C TYR A 167 -5.48 -5.18 -10.02
N GLY A 168 -6.62 -4.47 -9.94
CA GLY A 168 -7.82 -4.79 -10.71
C GLY A 168 -8.48 -6.13 -10.40
N ILE A 169 -8.08 -6.83 -9.34
CA ILE A 169 -8.49 -8.20 -9.01
C ILE A 169 -10.02 -8.39 -8.88
N ASP A 170 -10.75 -7.32 -8.54
CA ASP A 170 -12.22 -7.30 -8.43
C ASP A 170 -12.95 -7.00 -9.73
N LEU A 171 -12.22 -6.79 -10.82
CA LEU A 171 -12.78 -6.53 -12.14
C LEU A 171 -12.24 -7.54 -13.18
N PRO A 172 -12.66 -8.82 -13.11
CA PRO A 172 -12.33 -9.83 -14.11
C PRO A 172 -12.70 -9.38 -15.54
N LEU A 173 -11.82 -9.65 -16.51
CA LEU A 173 -12.07 -9.41 -17.92
C LEU A 173 -13.24 -10.26 -18.39
N LYS A 174 -14.26 -9.59 -18.95
CA LYS A 174 -15.38 -10.27 -19.60
C LYS A 174 -15.02 -10.81 -20.98
N ASP A 175 -14.07 -10.14 -21.64
CA ASP A 175 -13.56 -10.49 -22.96
C ASP A 175 -12.03 -10.36 -22.97
N PRO A 176 -11.32 -11.46 -22.68
CA PRO A 176 -9.86 -11.49 -22.71
C PRO A 176 -9.24 -11.23 -24.09
N GLU A 177 -9.95 -11.53 -25.18
CA GLU A 177 -9.41 -11.37 -26.54
C GLU A 177 -9.28 -9.90 -26.92
N THR A 178 -10.24 -9.06 -26.48
CA THR A 178 -10.23 -7.63 -26.80
C THR A 178 -9.64 -6.77 -25.69
N GLY A 179 -9.59 -7.25 -24.45
CA GLY A 179 -9.15 -6.48 -23.28
C GLY A 179 -10.02 -5.24 -23.02
N LYS A 180 -11.17 -5.10 -23.69
CA LYS A 180 -11.99 -3.87 -23.64
C LYS A 180 -12.87 -3.83 -22.40
N ASN A 181 -13.10 -2.60 -21.94
CA ASN A 181 -14.08 -2.19 -20.91
C ASN A 181 -13.69 -2.39 -19.45
N ASN A 182 -12.43 -2.72 -19.15
CA ASN A 182 -11.92 -2.75 -17.79
C ASN A 182 -10.71 -1.80 -17.72
N THR A 183 -10.84 -0.71 -16.97
CA THR A 183 -9.74 0.21 -16.67
C THR A 183 -9.53 0.17 -15.18
N PHE A 184 -8.27 0.23 -14.76
CA PHE A 184 -7.94 0.25 -13.35
C PHE A 184 -8.56 1.46 -12.64
N SER A 185 -8.98 1.20 -11.41
CA SER A 185 -9.29 2.20 -10.41
C SER A 185 -9.02 1.60 -9.04
N THR A 186 -8.80 2.43 -8.03
CA THR A 186 -8.64 1.95 -6.65
C THR A 186 -9.82 1.10 -6.15
N SER A 187 -11.01 1.25 -6.74
CA SER A 187 -12.18 0.41 -6.41
C SER A 187 -12.15 -1.01 -6.98
N SER A 188 -11.27 -1.32 -7.94
CA SER A 188 -11.11 -2.67 -8.46
C SER A 188 -9.89 -3.39 -7.89
N GLU A 189 -9.06 -2.70 -7.12
CA GLU A 189 -7.90 -3.26 -6.43
C GLU A 189 -8.26 -3.74 -5.01
N ASP A 190 -7.81 -4.93 -4.64
CA ASP A 190 -8.06 -5.50 -3.31
C ASP A 190 -6.90 -6.41 -2.88
N ALA A 191 -5.96 -5.86 -2.12
CA ALA A 191 -4.81 -6.60 -1.62
C ALA A 191 -5.18 -7.80 -0.74
N SER A 192 -6.38 -7.82 -0.11
CA SER A 192 -6.83 -8.94 0.74
C SER A 192 -7.18 -10.20 -0.03
N LYS A 193 -7.23 -10.12 -1.37
CA LYS A 193 -7.46 -11.25 -2.29
C LYS A 193 -6.18 -11.80 -2.91
N THR A 194 -5.03 -11.19 -2.63
CA THR A 194 -3.75 -11.56 -3.23
C THR A 194 -3.20 -12.86 -2.66
N TYR A 195 -2.32 -13.51 -3.40
CA TYR A 195 -1.60 -14.69 -2.94
C TYR A 195 -0.86 -14.40 -1.62
N ALA A 196 -0.26 -13.21 -1.52
CA ALA A 196 0.51 -12.76 -0.37
C ALA A 196 -0.34 -12.67 0.90
N TYR A 197 -1.51 -12.04 0.83
CA TYR A 197 -2.40 -11.91 1.99
C TYR A 197 -2.97 -13.27 2.39
N GLN A 198 -3.35 -14.08 1.40
CA GLN A 198 -3.85 -15.44 1.63
C GLN A 198 -2.80 -16.33 2.32
N ILE A 199 -1.53 -16.25 1.93
CA ILE A 199 -0.44 -16.98 2.59
C ILE A 199 -0.27 -16.53 4.04
N ALA A 200 -0.25 -15.22 4.30
CA ALA A 200 -0.13 -14.70 5.66
C ALA A 200 -1.28 -15.16 6.56
N GLU A 201 -2.51 -15.18 6.05
CA GLU A 201 -3.67 -15.68 6.80
C GLU A 201 -3.59 -17.19 7.04
N MET A 202 -3.13 -18.00 6.08
CA MET A 202 -2.95 -19.45 6.27
C MET A 202 -1.86 -19.79 7.30
N PHE A 203 -0.86 -18.93 7.48
CA PHE A 203 0.16 -19.07 8.52
C PHE A 203 -0.20 -18.39 9.85
N ASP A 204 -1.36 -17.74 9.93
CA ASP A 204 -1.69 -16.86 11.05
C ASP A 204 -0.52 -15.90 11.38
N ALA A 205 -0.04 -15.17 10.37
CA ALA A 205 1.10 -14.26 10.48
C ALA A 205 0.66 -12.79 10.49
N ASP A 206 1.39 -11.96 11.23
CA ASP A 206 1.38 -10.51 11.00
C ASP A 206 2.15 -10.26 9.69
N VAL A 207 1.69 -9.34 8.84
CA VAL A 207 2.27 -9.15 7.50
C VAL A 207 2.49 -7.69 7.14
N ASN A 208 3.63 -7.41 6.50
CA ASN A 208 3.91 -6.15 5.83
C ASN A 208 3.91 -6.36 4.32
N PHE A 209 3.28 -5.46 3.56
CA PHE A 209 3.55 -5.34 2.13
C PHE A 209 4.41 -4.11 1.89
N PHE A 210 5.32 -4.23 0.92
CA PHE A 210 6.02 -3.10 0.31
C PHE A 210 5.96 -3.28 -1.20
N SER A 211 4.89 -2.76 -1.81
CA SER A 211 4.59 -3.01 -3.22
C SER A 211 4.02 -1.79 -3.94
N GLY A 212 4.27 -1.73 -5.24
CA GLY A 212 3.76 -0.67 -6.11
C GLY A 212 3.60 -1.15 -7.55
N SER A 213 2.46 -0.84 -8.16
CA SER A 213 2.19 -1.22 -9.54
C SER A 213 3.19 -0.59 -10.50
N GLY A 214 3.74 -1.40 -11.40
CA GLY A 214 4.75 -0.99 -12.37
C GLY A 214 6.18 -0.92 -11.83
N TYR A 215 6.42 -1.18 -10.53
CA TYR A 215 7.77 -1.19 -9.97
C TYR A 215 8.55 -2.41 -10.45
N GLY A 216 9.84 -2.22 -10.71
CA GLY A 216 10.79 -3.29 -11.01
C GLY A 216 12.05 -3.17 -10.17
N ILE A 217 13.01 -4.05 -10.44
CA ILE A 217 14.33 -4.03 -9.80
C ILE A 217 15.25 -3.03 -10.52
N TRP A 218 15.40 -3.19 -11.83
CA TRP A 218 16.24 -2.36 -12.68
C TRP A 218 15.46 -1.21 -13.30
N CYS A 219 14.22 -1.45 -13.72
CA CYS A 219 13.37 -0.42 -14.34
C CYS A 219 11.89 -0.66 -14.05
N SER A 220 11.13 0.43 -14.00
CA SER A 220 9.67 0.34 -14.00
C SER A 220 9.13 -0.18 -15.33
N TYR A 221 7.84 -0.49 -15.35
CA TYR A 221 7.12 -0.81 -16.57
C TYR A 221 7.35 0.27 -17.64
N GLY A 222 7.68 -0.14 -18.87
CA GLY A 222 8.02 0.76 -19.96
C GLY A 222 9.49 1.21 -19.99
N GLY A 223 10.34 0.71 -19.08
CA GLY A 223 11.79 0.87 -19.12
C GLY A 223 12.33 2.16 -18.47
N SER A 224 11.55 2.83 -17.61
CA SER A 224 12.03 3.99 -16.86
C SER A 224 12.89 3.57 -15.67
N LYS A 225 13.86 4.40 -15.30
CA LYS A 225 14.67 4.23 -14.08
C LYS A 225 14.07 4.89 -12.84
N GLU A 226 12.91 5.51 -12.99
CA GLU A 226 12.13 6.03 -11.88
C GLU A 226 11.25 4.92 -11.32
N ASN A 227 10.90 4.96 -10.02
CA ASN A 227 10.00 3.98 -9.40
C ASN A 227 10.54 2.54 -9.42
N THR A 228 11.85 2.38 -9.23
CA THR A 228 12.47 1.08 -8.94
C THR A 228 12.41 0.81 -7.44
N MET A 229 12.35 -0.46 -7.06
CA MET A 229 12.07 -0.86 -5.67
C MET A 229 13.19 -0.42 -4.71
N ASP A 230 14.44 -0.48 -5.15
CA ASP A 230 15.64 -0.09 -4.41
C ASP A 230 15.61 1.38 -3.95
N GLN A 231 14.99 2.26 -4.74
CA GLN A 231 14.91 3.69 -4.42
C GLN A 231 14.06 3.98 -3.18
N TYR A 232 13.07 3.12 -2.91
CA TYR A 232 12.02 3.36 -1.91
C TYR A 232 11.95 2.30 -0.80
N TYR A 233 12.69 1.18 -0.92
CA TYR A 233 12.60 0.10 0.06
C TYR A 233 13.05 0.47 1.48
N ASN A 234 13.86 1.52 1.66
CA ASN A 234 14.25 1.99 2.99
C ASN A 234 13.26 2.99 3.59
N GLN A 235 12.17 3.29 2.91
CA GLN A 235 11.20 4.32 3.28
C GLN A 235 9.92 3.69 3.85
N CYS A 236 9.10 4.52 4.50
CA CYS A 236 7.81 4.11 5.06
C CYS A 236 6.76 3.73 4.00
N GLY A 237 6.96 4.09 2.73
CA GLY A 237 6.09 3.68 1.63
C GLY A 237 6.71 3.95 0.26
N PRO A 238 6.14 3.37 -0.81
CA PRO A 238 6.57 3.62 -2.18
C PRO A 238 6.24 5.07 -2.61
N HIS A 239 6.83 5.51 -3.72
CA HIS A 239 6.52 6.80 -4.30
C HIS A 239 5.06 6.93 -4.72
N THR A 240 4.42 8.01 -4.27
CA THR A 240 3.05 8.34 -4.68
C THR A 240 3.05 9.37 -5.80
N TRP A 241 2.88 8.91 -7.03
CA TRP A 241 2.99 9.74 -8.24
C TRP A 241 1.73 10.58 -8.52
N ASN A 242 0.57 10.19 -8.00
CA ASN A 242 -0.68 10.88 -8.31
C ASN A 242 -0.92 12.18 -7.52
N SER A 243 -0.01 12.64 -6.63
CA SER A 243 -0.33 13.82 -5.78
C SER A 243 0.81 14.69 -5.21
N ILE A 244 1.99 14.74 -5.82
CA ILE A 244 3.08 15.64 -5.34
C ILE A 244 2.70 17.14 -5.44
N THR A 245 1.71 17.52 -6.25
CA THR A 245 1.37 18.93 -6.51
C THR A 245 0.21 19.49 -5.70
N ALA A 246 -0.38 18.74 -4.77
CA ALA A 246 -1.48 19.23 -3.94
C ALA A 246 -0.95 19.86 -2.63
N GLU A 247 -1.42 21.06 -2.28
CA GLU A 247 -1.13 21.65 -0.96
C GLU A 247 -1.68 20.74 0.16
N GLY A 248 -0.90 20.55 1.23
CA GLY A 248 -1.29 19.72 2.38
C GLY A 248 -1.14 18.21 2.18
N TYR A 249 -0.34 17.79 1.20
CA TYR A 249 -0.01 16.39 0.94
C TYR A 249 1.06 15.85 1.90
N THR A 250 0.89 14.63 2.39
CA THR A 250 1.88 13.95 3.24
C THR A 250 2.70 12.99 2.39
N LEU A 251 3.98 13.33 2.15
CA LEU A 251 4.95 12.52 1.42
C LEU A 251 5.51 11.43 2.33
N ILE A 252 4.84 10.27 2.38
CA ILE A 252 5.26 9.18 3.26
C ILE A 252 6.65 8.63 2.90
N GLU A 253 7.01 8.70 1.62
CA GLU A 253 8.30 8.26 1.08
C GLU A 253 9.45 9.17 1.50
N SER A 254 9.17 10.32 2.13
CA SER A 254 10.22 11.19 2.69
C SER A 254 10.69 10.75 4.08
N TYR A 255 10.06 9.72 4.66
CA TYR A 255 10.39 9.19 5.98
C TYR A 255 11.05 7.82 5.85
N ASP A 256 12.20 7.67 6.51
CA ASP A 256 12.90 6.39 6.60
C ASP A 256 12.12 5.39 7.47
N TRP A 257 12.10 4.12 7.03
CA TRP A 257 11.55 3.02 7.78
C TRP A 257 12.56 2.51 8.81
N ASP A 258 12.15 2.46 10.07
CA ASP A 258 12.89 1.80 11.13
C ASP A 258 12.59 0.30 11.12
N PHE A 259 13.48 -0.47 10.46
CA PHE A 259 13.39 -1.92 10.38
C PHE A 259 13.36 -2.61 11.76
N SER A 260 13.83 -1.99 12.83
CA SER A 260 13.77 -2.60 14.17
C SER A 260 12.34 -2.74 14.70
N LYS A 261 11.39 -1.96 14.17
CA LYS A 261 9.96 -2.06 14.52
C LYS A 261 9.32 -3.35 14.05
N TYR A 262 9.84 -3.96 12.98
CA TYR A 262 9.29 -5.17 12.39
C TYR A 262 10.38 -6.01 11.73
N GLN A 263 10.71 -7.14 12.35
CA GLN A 263 11.68 -8.12 11.85
C GLN A 263 10.94 -9.39 11.42
N PRO A 264 10.66 -9.58 10.12
CA PRO A 264 10.01 -10.78 9.61
C PRO A 264 10.93 -12.00 9.68
N GLY A 265 10.34 -13.18 9.89
CA GLY A 265 11.06 -14.45 9.72
C GLY A 265 11.18 -14.86 8.25
N CYS A 266 10.23 -14.41 7.41
CA CYS A 266 10.16 -14.72 5.98
C CYS A 266 9.95 -13.43 5.18
N VAL A 267 10.80 -13.18 4.20
CA VAL A 267 10.63 -12.12 3.20
C VAL A 267 10.40 -12.78 1.84
N VAL A 268 9.37 -12.37 1.11
CA VAL A 268 9.07 -12.85 -0.23
C VAL A 268 9.23 -11.69 -1.21
N ILE A 269 10.08 -11.85 -2.23
CA ILE A 269 10.31 -10.87 -3.29
C ILE A 269 9.66 -11.41 -4.56
N ASN A 270 8.64 -10.71 -5.07
CA ASN A 270 7.96 -11.02 -6.34
C ASN A 270 8.10 -9.84 -7.30
N LEU A 271 9.28 -9.75 -7.93
CA LEU A 271 9.68 -8.67 -8.83
C LEU A 271 10.44 -9.23 -10.03
N GLY A 272 10.28 -8.57 -11.18
CA GLY A 272 10.86 -8.96 -12.47
C GLY A 272 9.87 -8.79 -13.63
N THR A 273 8.56 -8.84 -13.35
CA THR A 273 7.50 -8.69 -14.37
C THR A 273 7.66 -7.40 -15.19
N ASN A 274 7.90 -6.29 -14.50
CA ASN A 274 7.99 -4.97 -15.14
C ASN A 274 9.35 -4.75 -15.84
N ASP A 275 10.42 -5.30 -15.28
CA ASP A 275 11.76 -5.30 -15.89
C ASP A 275 11.73 -5.99 -17.26
N TRP A 276 11.00 -7.10 -17.37
CA TRP A 276 10.86 -7.83 -18.62
C TRP A 276 10.29 -6.98 -19.76
N SER A 277 9.42 -6.01 -19.46
CA SER A 277 8.87 -5.09 -20.48
C SER A 277 9.96 -4.31 -21.24
N TYR A 278 11.12 -4.11 -20.61
CA TYR A 278 12.31 -3.53 -21.23
C TYR A 278 13.22 -4.62 -21.83
N PHE A 279 13.62 -5.61 -21.01
CA PHE A 279 14.64 -6.59 -21.38
C PHE A 279 14.23 -7.53 -22.51
N GLN A 280 12.93 -7.76 -22.71
CA GLN A 280 12.41 -8.52 -23.86
C GLN A 280 12.89 -7.96 -25.21
N SER A 281 13.25 -6.67 -25.26
CA SER A 281 13.71 -5.98 -26.47
C SER A 281 15.23 -5.81 -26.56
N GLN A 282 15.95 -5.97 -25.45
CA GLN A 282 17.40 -5.77 -25.39
C GLN A 282 18.17 -7.08 -25.59
N GLY A 283 17.70 -8.18 -24.98
CA GLY A 283 18.33 -9.50 -25.05
C GLY A 283 19.59 -9.69 -24.19
N ASP A 284 20.07 -8.64 -23.53
CA ASP A 284 21.12 -8.68 -22.50
C ASP A 284 20.52 -8.26 -21.16
N THR A 285 20.58 -9.16 -20.18
CA THR A 285 19.95 -9.05 -18.85
C THR A 285 20.97 -8.87 -17.72
N THR A 286 22.25 -8.67 -18.03
CA THR A 286 23.34 -8.53 -17.04
C THR A 286 23.03 -7.44 -15.99
N ASP A 287 22.56 -6.28 -16.45
CA ASP A 287 22.21 -5.16 -15.56
C ASP A 287 21.07 -5.51 -14.56
N PHE A 288 20.16 -6.41 -14.96
CA PHE A 288 19.09 -6.88 -14.08
C PHE A 288 19.66 -7.78 -12.98
N GLU A 289 20.53 -8.74 -13.32
CA GLU A 289 21.16 -9.64 -12.36
C GLU A 289 21.96 -8.86 -11.30
N GLU A 290 22.84 -7.94 -11.72
CA GLU A 290 23.64 -7.10 -10.81
C GLU A 290 22.74 -6.29 -9.85
N SER A 291 21.66 -5.72 -10.39
CA SER A 291 20.72 -4.93 -9.59
C SER A 291 19.90 -5.77 -8.63
N TYR A 292 19.60 -7.01 -8.99
CA TYR A 292 18.92 -7.95 -8.12
C TYR A 292 19.82 -8.35 -6.94
N ILE A 293 21.12 -8.58 -7.18
CA ILE A 293 22.11 -8.84 -6.12
C ILE A 293 22.18 -7.67 -5.15
N ASP A 294 22.26 -6.43 -5.66
CA ASP A 294 22.29 -5.23 -4.83
C ASP A 294 21.00 -5.06 -4.02
N PHE A 295 19.85 -5.38 -4.61
CA PHE A 295 18.58 -5.37 -3.91
C PHE A 295 18.51 -6.44 -2.81
N LEU A 296 19.02 -7.65 -3.04
CA LEU A 296 19.13 -8.69 -2.01
C LEU A 296 19.98 -8.22 -0.83
N LYS A 297 21.12 -7.57 -1.08
CA LYS A 297 21.97 -6.98 -0.04
C LYS A 297 21.20 -5.92 0.76
N MET A 298 20.39 -5.09 0.09
CA MET A 298 19.55 -4.08 0.76
C MET A 298 18.48 -4.74 1.65
N VAL A 299 17.76 -5.74 1.14
CA VAL A 299 16.76 -6.49 1.91
C VAL A 299 17.38 -7.20 3.11
N ARG A 300 18.54 -7.85 2.93
CA ARG A 300 19.29 -8.51 4.01
C ARG A 300 19.74 -7.52 5.09
N ALA A 301 20.16 -6.31 4.72
CA ALA A 301 20.57 -5.29 5.68
C ALA A 301 19.43 -4.85 6.61
N GLY A 302 18.21 -4.75 6.09
CA GLY A 302 17.01 -4.46 6.90
C GLY A 302 16.49 -5.66 7.69
N ASN A 303 16.73 -6.88 7.20
CA ASN A 303 16.18 -8.13 7.73
C ASN A 303 17.29 -9.18 7.92
N PRO A 304 18.20 -9.02 8.89
CA PRO A 304 19.40 -9.84 9.04
C PRO A 304 19.12 -11.34 9.19
N ASP A 305 18.03 -11.72 9.85
CA ASP A 305 17.75 -13.12 10.20
C ASP A 305 16.68 -13.79 9.30
N ALA A 306 16.07 -13.04 8.38
CA ALA A 306 14.96 -13.56 7.57
C ALA A 306 15.41 -14.62 6.56
N LYS A 307 14.55 -15.59 6.26
CA LYS A 307 14.69 -16.36 5.01
C LYS A 307 14.06 -15.55 3.88
N ILE A 308 14.82 -15.32 2.80
CA ILE A 308 14.38 -14.54 1.65
C ILE A 308 14.00 -15.51 0.53
N ILE A 309 12.79 -15.39 0.00
CA ILE A 309 12.29 -16.21 -1.11
C ILE A 309 12.02 -15.31 -2.31
N CYS A 310 12.77 -15.50 -3.38
CA CYS A 310 12.61 -14.82 -4.66
C CYS A 310 11.71 -15.64 -5.56
N THR A 311 10.61 -15.04 -6.02
CA THR A 311 9.60 -15.74 -6.82
C THR A 311 9.17 -14.90 -8.01
N LEU A 312 8.78 -15.56 -9.10
CA LEU A 312 8.25 -14.95 -10.31
C LEU A 312 7.42 -15.99 -11.05
N GLY A 313 6.38 -15.57 -11.78
CA GLY A 313 5.75 -16.48 -12.76
C GLY A 313 4.28 -16.27 -13.09
N LEU A 314 3.47 -15.69 -12.19
CA LEU A 314 2.03 -15.53 -12.42
C LEU A 314 1.70 -14.80 -13.75
N MET A 315 2.49 -13.79 -14.10
CA MET A 315 2.37 -13.05 -15.37
C MET A 315 3.51 -13.36 -16.37
N GLY A 316 4.14 -14.52 -16.23
CA GLY A 316 5.36 -14.91 -16.96
C GLY A 316 6.57 -14.98 -16.04
N ALA A 317 7.53 -15.83 -16.42
CA ALA A 317 8.73 -16.15 -15.65
C ALA A 317 10.02 -15.93 -16.48
N ASP A 318 9.97 -15.08 -17.52
CA ASP A 318 11.06 -14.95 -18.48
C ASP A 318 12.41 -14.54 -17.86
N LEU A 319 12.40 -13.82 -16.74
CA LEU A 319 13.60 -13.43 -15.97
C LEU A 319 13.90 -14.36 -14.79
N PHE A 320 13.21 -15.49 -14.62
CA PHE A 320 13.40 -16.34 -13.46
C PHE A 320 14.80 -16.99 -13.44
N GLY A 321 15.35 -17.35 -14.60
CA GLY A 321 16.71 -17.89 -14.70
C GLY A 321 17.78 -16.88 -14.25
N GLU A 322 17.60 -15.60 -14.59
CA GLU A 322 18.43 -14.49 -14.11
C GLU A 322 18.28 -14.27 -12.60
N ILE A 323 17.09 -14.46 -12.05
CA ILE A 323 16.87 -14.42 -10.59
C ILE A 323 17.61 -15.56 -9.90
N GLU A 324 17.59 -16.79 -10.46
CA GLU A 324 18.38 -17.91 -9.94
C GLU A 324 19.88 -17.62 -9.98
N SER A 325 20.38 -17.10 -11.11
CA SER A 325 21.76 -16.67 -11.29
C SER A 325 22.18 -15.64 -10.23
N ALA A 326 21.38 -14.58 -10.06
CA ALA A 326 21.62 -13.53 -9.08
C ALA A 326 21.62 -14.05 -7.63
N VAL A 327 20.74 -15.00 -7.28
CA VAL A 327 20.73 -15.62 -5.95
C VAL A 327 21.98 -16.47 -5.71
N ASP A 328 22.41 -17.25 -6.70
CA ASP A 328 23.62 -18.07 -6.62
C ASP A 328 24.90 -17.21 -6.49
N ASP A 329 24.96 -16.11 -7.23
CA ASP A 329 26.07 -15.15 -7.14
C ASP A 329 26.06 -14.41 -5.80
N TYR A 330 24.89 -13.93 -5.33
CA TYR A 330 24.75 -13.33 -4.00
C TYR A 330 25.24 -14.28 -2.89
N LYS A 331 24.86 -15.56 -2.94
CA LYS A 331 25.32 -16.58 -1.97
C LYS A 331 26.83 -16.75 -2.03
N SER A 332 27.37 -16.86 -3.24
CA SER A 332 28.81 -17.01 -3.46
C SER A 332 29.62 -15.81 -2.98
N GLU A 333 29.05 -14.60 -3.06
CA GLU A 333 29.70 -13.37 -2.60
C GLU A 333 29.63 -13.15 -1.08
N THR A 334 28.59 -13.67 -0.41
CA THR A 334 28.25 -13.30 0.97
C THR A 334 28.28 -14.44 1.97
N ASP A 335 28.36 -15.70 1.50
CA ASP A 335 28.17 -16.93 2.29
C ASP A 335 26.79 -17.04 2.98
N ASP A 336 25.78 -16.25 2.55
CA ASP A 336 24.42 -16.28 3.11
C ASP A 336 23.50 -17.28 2.39
N GLU A 337 23.38 -18.47 2.96
CA GLU A 337 22.54 -19.55 2.43
C GLU A 337 21.03 -19.36 2.62
N ASN A 338 20.57 -18.32 3.32
CA ASN A 338 19.15 -18.12 3.64
C ASN A 338 18.38 -17.33 2.56
N VAL A 339 18.72 -17.56 1.30
CA VAL A 339 18.04 -17.01 0.12
C VAL A 339 17.61 -18.16 -0.80
N TYR A 340 16.38 -18.15 -1.26
CA TYR A 340 15.75 -19.27 -1.97
C TYR A 340 15.03 -18.75 -3.21
N THR A 341 14.84 -19.60 -4.22
CA THR A 341 14.09 -19.28 -5.43
C THR A 341 12.90 -20.21 -5.60
N PHE A 342 11.79 -19.69 -6.13
CA PHE A 342 10.60 -20.47 -6.44
C PHE A 342 9.85 -19.92 -7.65
N GLU A 343 9.76 -20.70 -8.72
CA GLU A 343 8.99 -20.34 -9.92
C GLU A 343 7.51 -20.63 -9.72
N LEU A 344 6.66 -19.65 -10.01
CA LEU A 344 5.20 -19.80 -9.99
C LEU A 344 4.68 -20.25 -11.35
N GLU A 345 3.67 -21.10 -11.36
CA GLU A 345 2.97 -21.44 -12.60
C GLU A 345 2.16 -20.23 -13.09
N PRO A 346 2.21 -19.90 -14.39
CA PRO A 346 1.51 -18.74 -14.95
C PRO A 346 -0.01 -18.86 -14.80
N ILE A 347 -0.72 -17.74 -14.98
CA ILE A 347 -2.19 -17.72 -14.98
C ILE A 347 -2.74 -18.82 -15.92
N MET A 348 -3.57 -19.70 -15.37
CA MET A 348 -4.25 -20.74 -16.14
C MET A 348 -5.49 -20.14 -16.82
N SER A 349 -5.25 -19.32 -17.85
CA SER A 349 -6.27 -18.46 -18.46
C SER A 349 -7.57 -19.16 -18.89
N GLY A 350 -7.51 -20.44 -19.27
CA GLY A 350 -8.67 -21.24 -19.64
C GLY A 350 -9.63 -21.55 -18.47
N SER A 351 -9.15 -21.56 -17.23
CA SER A 351 -9.94 -21.84 -16.03
C SER A 351 -10.04 -20.64 -15.07
N GLU A 352 -9.03 -19.77 -15.05
CA GLU A 352 -8.91 -18.68 -14.07
C GLU A 352 -9.27 -17.31 -14.65
N GLY A 353 -9.21 -17.17 -15.98
CA GLY A 353 -9.37 -15.89 -16.68
C GLY A 353 -8.29 -14.87 -16.30
N TYR A 354 -8.57 -13.60 -16.60
CA TYR A 354 -7.70 -12.47 -16.28
C TYR A 354 -8.49 -11.37 -15.57
N ALA A 355 -7.80 -10.55 -14.79
CA ALA A 355 -8.25 -9.27 -14.27
C ALA A 355 -7.82 -8.13 -15.20
N VAL A 356 -8.07 -6.88 -14.79
CA VAL A 356 -7.69 -5.66 -15.53
C VAL A 356 -6.26 -5.76 -16.07
N ASP A 357 -6.06 -5.34 -17.32
CA ASP A 357 -4.75 -5.33 -17.98
C ASP A 357 -3.99 -6.66 -17.88
N TYR A 358 -4.74 -7.77 -17.97
CA TYR A 358 -4.21 -9.15 -17.94
C TYR A 358 -3.61 -9.59 -16.60
N HIS A 359 -3.93 -8.90 -15.50
CA HIS A 359 -3.45 -9.27 -14.17
C HIS A 359 -4.09 -10.57 -13.64
N PRO A 360 -3.50 -11.20 -12.61
CA PRO A 360 -4.06 -12.41 -11.99
C PRO A 360 -5.43 -12.14 -11.34
N THR A 361 -6.37 -13.08 -11.50
CA THR A 361 -7.65 -13.04 -10.77
C THR A 361 -7.48 -13.54 -9.33
N ALA A 362 -8.53 -13.40 -8.51
CA ALA A 362 -8.56 -14.04 -7.19
C ALA A 362 -8.33 -15.56 -7.27
N ALA A 363 -8.81 -16.22 -8.33
CA ALA A 363 -8.61 -17.66 -8.52
C ALA A 363 -7.13 -18.03 -8.73
N SER A 364 -6.42 -17.31 -9.60
CA SER A 364 -4.98 -17.51 -9.82
C SER A 364 -4.17 -17.24 -8.53
N ASN A 365 -4.53 -16.19 -7.80
CA ASN A 365 -3.91 -15.86 -6.50
C ASN A 365 -4.12 -16.97 -5.46
N THR A 366 -5.35 -17.52 -5.38
CA THR A 366 -5.65 -18.62 -4.45
C THR A 366 -4.93 -19.92 -4.82
N ARG A 367 -4.78 -20.22 -6.12
CA ARG A 367 -3.96 -21.36 -6.55
C ARG A 367 -2.51 -21.15 -6.12
N ALA A 368 -1.90 -20.03 -6.49
CA ALA A 368 -0.51 -19.72 -6.14
C ALA A 368 -0.28 -19.79 -4.63
N ALA A 369 -1.19 -19.24 -3.83
CA ALA A 369 -1.11 -19.32 -2.37
C ALA A 369 -1.22 -20.76 -1.83
N SER A 370 -2.28 -21.48 -2.20
CA SER A 370 -2.66 -22.73 -1.52
C SER A 370 -2.05 -24.00 -2.12
N LYS A 371 -1.48 -23.93 -3.32
CA LYS A 371 -0.97 -25.09 -4.07
C LYS A 371 0.51 -25.00 -4.43
N GLU A 372 1.09 -23.80 -4.37
CA GLU A 372 2.46 -23.55 -4.84
C GLU A 372 3.30 -22.88 -3.75
N LEU A 373 3.24 -21.55 -3.63
CA LEU A 373 4.15 -20.77 -2.81
C LEU A 373 3.91 -20.97 -1.30
N GLY A 374 2.66 -21.10 -0.84
CA GLY A 374 2.37 -21.39 0.58
C GLY A 374 2.99 -22.71 1.04
N PRO A 375 2.76 -23.84 0.36
CA PRO A 375 3.43 -25.11 0.65
C PRO A 375 4.96 -25.02 0.60
N TYR A 376 5.52 -24.28 -0.35
CA TYR A 376 6.98 -24.08 -0.44
C TYR A 376 7.52 -23.28 0.76
N ILE A 377 6.85 -22.19 1.16
CA ILE A 377 7.20 -21.44 2.36
C ILE A 377 7.12 -22.32 3.60
N ALA A 378 6.12 -23.20 3.71
CA ALA A 378 5.98 -24.12 4.83
C ALA A 378 7.20 -25.07 4.93
N GLU A 379 7.68 -25.57 3.80
CA GLU A 379 8.90 -26.39 3.73
C GLU A 379 10.15 -25.59 4.14
N VAL A 380 10.36 -24.41 3.55
CA VAL A 380 11.52 -23.56 3.81
C VAL A 380 11.56 -23.11 5.27
N MET A 381 10.42 -22.71 5.82
CA MET A 381 10.32 -22.17 7.18
C MET A 381 10.18 -23.25 8.25
N GLY A 382 9.71 -24.44 7.89
CA GLY A 382 9.28 -25.46 8.85
C GLY A 382 8.03 -25.04 9.62
N TRP A 383 7.19 -24.19 9.04
CA TRP A 383 5.93 -23.71 9.62
C TRP A 383 4.77 -24.61 9.21
N GLU A 384 3.73 -24.69 10.04
CA GLU A 384 2.50 -25.40 9.69
C GLU A 384 1.62 -24.49 8.83
N LEU A 385 1.25 -24.95 7.63
CA LEU A 385 0.33 -24.23 6.76
C LEU A 385 -1.11 -24.65 7.09
N GLY A 386 -1.89 -23.71 7.59
CA GLY A 386 -3.32 -23.89 7.88
C GLY A 386 -4.20 -23.85 6.64
N GLU A 387 -5.51 -23.95 6.87
CA GLU A 387 -6.51 -23.67 5.84
C GLU A 387 -6.72 -22.16 5.68
N LEU A 388 -7.08 -21.72 4.47
CA LEU A 388 -7.44 -20.33 4.25
C LEU A 388 -8.72 -20.00 5.03
N PRO A 389 -8.72 -19.01 5.93
CA PRO A 389 -9.91 -18.68 6.70
C PRO A 389 -11.00 -18.11 5.80
N ASP A 390 -12.24 -18.50 6.06
CA ASP A 390 -13.42 -17.86 5.48
C ASP A 390 -13.70 -16.54 6.21
N ASN A 391 -12.89 -15.52 5.96
CA ASN A 391 -13.05 -14.18 6.54
C ASN A 391 -13.92 -13.25 5.65
N GLY A 392 -14.49 -13.78 4.56
CA GLY A 392 -15.31 -13.04 3.60
C GLY A 392 -14.53 -12.28 2.52
N THR A 393 -13.19 -12.22 2.56
CA THR A 393 -12.41 -11.42 1.59
C THR A 393 -12.60 -11.91 0.16
N LEU A 394 -12.55 -13.22 -0.09
CA LEU A 394 -12.68 -13.81 -1.42
C LEU A 394 -14.07 -13.64 -2.06
N THR A 395 -15.07 -13.20 -1.29
CA THR A 395 -16.41 -12.97 -1.83
C THR A 395 -16.39 -11.78 -2.79
N LEU A 396 -16.95 -11.97 -3.99
CA LEU A 396 -17.26 -10.87 -4.92
C LEU A 396 -18.56 -10.19 -4.51
N ALA A 397 -18.59 -9.64 -3.29
CA ALA A 397 -19.68 -8.79 -2.83
C ALA A 397 -19.47 -7.35 -3.33
N PRO A 398 -20.54 -6.61 -3.67
CA PRO A 398 -20.43 -5.18 -3.88
C PRO A 398 -19.87 -4.49 -2.64
N ASP A 399 -19.09 -3.43 -2.85
CA ASP A 399 -18.65 -2.57 -1.75
C ASP A 399 -19.86 -2.01 -0.99
N ASN A 400 -19.78 -2.08 0.34
CA ASN A 400 -20.84 -1.71 1.27
C ASN A 400 -20.37 -0.64 2.29
N LEU A 401 -19.17 -0.10 2.13
CA LEU A 401 -18.64 0.96 3.00
C LEU A 401 -19.56 2.19 3.01
N VAL A 402 -19.87 2.66 4.20
CA VAL A 402 -20.61 3.91 4.42
C VAL A 402 -19.64 4.94 5.00
N THR A 403 -19.48 6.09 4.33
CA THR A 403 -18.66 7.20 4.82
C THR A 403 -19.54 8.30 5.39
N GLY A 404 -19.18 8.79 6.58
CA GLY A 404 -19.81 9.91 7.27
C GLY A 404 -18.99 11.19 7.21
N GLU A 405 -19.49 12.25 7.85
CA GLU A 405 -18.74 13.48 8.08
C GLU A 405 -17.67 13.25 9.15
N PHE A 406 -16.53 13.93 9.00
CA PHE A 406 -15.43 13.85 9.95
C PHE A 406 -15.85 14.42 11.32
N HIS A 407 -15.49 13.73 12.41
CA HIS A 407 -15.75 14.20 13.77
C HIS A 407 -14.52 14.91 14.31
N GLU A 408 -14.63 16.23 14.52
CA GLU A 408 -13.57 16.99 15.19
C GLU A 408 -13.54 16.62 16.67
N GLN A 409 -12.34 16.26 17.16
CA GLN A 409 -12.15 16.05 18.59
C GLN A 409 -12.40 17.38 19.32
N PRO A 410 -13.17 17.39 20.41
CA PRO A 410 -13.37 18.60 21.21
C PRO A 410 -12.01 19.14 21.66
N ALA A 411 -11.80 20.45 21.54
CA ALA A 411 -10.60 21.08 22.08
C ALA A 411 -10.55 20.80 23.60
N GLU A 412 -9.42 20.31 24.10
CA GLU A 412 -9.21 20.20 25.54
C GLU A 412 -9.42 21.59 26.16
N GLU A 413 -10.38 21.71 27.09
CA GLU A 413 -10.55 22.97 27.80
C GLU A 413 -9.25 23.27 28.56
N PRO A 414 -8.71 24.50 28.48
CA PRO A 414 -7.53 24.87 29.23
C PRO A 414 -7.80 24.57 30.71
N VAL A 415 -6.94 23.78 31.33
CA VAL A 415 -7.00 23.57 32.77
C VAL A 415 -6.78 24.93 33.42
N GLU A 416 -7.86 25.60 33.83
CA GLU A 416 -7.79 26.78 34.68
C GLU A 416 -7.13 26.35 35.98
N SER A 417 -5.83 26.61 36.10
CA SER A 417 -5.17 26.58 37.38
C SER A 417 -5.94 27.52 38.29
N GLN A 418 -6.59 26.99 39.31
CA GLN A 418 -7.17 27.78 40.39
C GLN A 418 -6.03 28.51 41.09
N ALA A 419 -5.69 29.71 40.60
CA ALA A 419 -4.88 30.66 41.32
C ALA A 419 -5.77 31.24 42.42
N GLU A 420 -5.50 30.86 43.66
CA GLU A 420 -6.07 31.49 44.84
C GLU A 420 -5.82 33.00 44.77
N GLU A 421 -6.90 33.79 44.68
CA GLU A 421 -6.86 35.24 44.87
C GLU A 421 -6.45 35.54 46.32
N SER A 422 -5.16 35.81 46.54
CA SER A 422 -4.73 36.56 47.71
C SER A 422 -4.66 38.05 47.35
N SER A 423 -5.54 38.81 47.98
CA SER A 423 -5.61 40.27 47.92
C SER A 423 -4.34 40.94 48.43
N ALA A 424 -3.76 41.84 47.64
CA ALA A 424 -2.86 42.87 48.14
C ALA A 424 -2.97 44.14 47.29
N SER A 425 -3.13 45.25 48.01
CA SER A 425 -3.52 46.59 47.61
C SER A 425 -2.46 47.37 46.81
N GLU A 426 -2.98 48.32 46.05
CA GLU A 426 -2.31 49.41 45.33
C GLU A 426 -1.24 50.18 46.15
N ALA A 427 -0.19 50.61 45.44
CA ALA A 427 0.49 51.88 45.70
C ALA A 427 1.05 52.44 44.38
N GLU A 428 0.54 53.61 44.01
CA GLU A 428 1.00 54.44 42.89
C GLU A 428 2.40 55.04 43.13
N SER A 429 3.12 55.28 42.03
CA SER A 429 4.03 56.44 41.94
C SER A 429 4.25 56.84 40.48
N GLU A 430 3.85 58.07 40.16
CA GLU A 430 4.16 58.83 38.94
C GLU A 430 5.67 59.16 38.83
N SER A 431 6.21 59.30 37.60
CA SER A 431 6.68 60.60 37.06
C SER A 431 7.40 60.49 35.69
N SER A 432 6.79 61.14 34.68
CA SER A 432 7.32 62.14 33.71
C SER A 432 8.63 62.04 32.88
N SER A 433 8.49 62.67 31.69
CA SER A 433 9.45 63.39 30.80
C SER A 433 9.95 62.64 29.55
N GLU A 434 9.43 63.01 28.35
CA GLU A 434 9.96 63.98 27.34
C GLU A 434 11.06 63.36 26.46
N ALA A 435 10.85 63.06 25.16
CA ALA A 435 10.69 63.90 23.95
C ALA A 435 12.01 64.17 23.19
N GLU A 436 11.89 64.19 21.85
CA GLU A 436 12.83 64.69 20.81
C GLU A 436 14.01 63.75 20.39
N SER A 437 14.55 63.76 19.17
CA SER A 437 14.13 64.02 17.78
C SER A 437 15.40 63.85 16.88
N SER A 438 15.21 63.50 15.60
CA SER A 438 16.17 63.73 14.47
C SER A 438 17.44 62.85 14.43
N SER A 439 18.17 62.60 13.32
CA SER A 439 18.04 62.77 11.86
C SER A 439 19.36 62.28 11.21
N GLY A 440 19.37 62.02 9.89
CA GLY A 440 20.57 61.90 9.04
C GLY A 440 20.89 60.45 8.61
N ALA A 441 20.55 59.95 7.42
CA ALA A 441 20.90 60.32 6.03
C ALA A 441 22.36 59.99 5.62
N GLU A 442 22.47 59.06 4.66
CA GLU A 442 23.36 59.03 3.48
C GLU A 442 24.90 59.07 3.67
N SER A 443 25.78 58.48 2.87
CA SER A 443 25.76 57.65 1.65
C SER A 443 27.22 57.27 1.32
N SER A 444 27.38 56.36 0.35
CA SER A 444 28.58 56.17 -0.51
C SER A 444 29.80 55.50 0.14
N SER A 445 30.62 54.67 -0.52
CA SER A 445 30.89 54.37 -1.93
C SER A 445 31.62 53.00 -1.96
N ALA A 446 31.36 52.13 -2.94
CA ALA A 446 32.24 51.80 -4.09
C ALA A 446 33.68 51.39 -3.71
N ASP A 447 34.39 50.44 -4.33
CA ASP A 447 34.16 49.39 -5.32
C ASP A 447 35.52 48.66 -5.41
N ASP A 448 35.55 47.59 -6.21
CA ASP A 448 36.65 47.21 -7.10
C ASP A 448 37.57 46.00 -6.82
N SER A 449 37.46 45.11 -7.80
CA SER A 449 38.46 44.24 -8.46
C SER A 449 38.86 42.90 -7.80
N LYS A 450 38.64 41.73 -8.41
CA LYS A 450 39.03 41.09 -9.72
C LYS A 450 40.32 40.27 -9.64
N ALA A 451 40.22 38.96 -9.95
CA ALA A 451 41.13 38.07 -10.72
C ALA A 451 40.95 36.63 -10.19
N SER A 452 40.40 35.65 -10.92
CA SER A 452 40.87 34.97 -12.14
C SER A 452 42.29 34.38 -12.04
N SER A 453 42.37 33.05 -11.96
CA SER A 453 43.39 32.29 -12.71
C SER A 453 42.93 30.85 -12.96
N THR A 454 42.94 30.49 -14.23
CA THR A 454 42.93 29.14 -14.82
C THR A 454 44.38 28.64 -14.94
N ALA A 455 44.61 27.32 -14.84
CA ALA A 455 45.69 26.64 -15.56
C ALA A 455 45.50 25.10 -15.54
N ASP A 456 45.42 24.54 -16.75
CA ASP A 456 45.54 23.13 -17.10
C ASP A 456 46.91 22.51 -16.75
N SER A 457 46.95 21.18 -16.56
CA SER A 457 48.01 20.36 -17.17
C SER A 457 47.67 18.85 -17.26
N LYS A 458 47.55 18.41 -18.52
CA LYS A 458 48.12 17.22 -19.20
C LYS A 458 48.16 15.82 -18.54
N ALA A 459 47.56 14.91 -19.32
CA ALA A 459 47.78 13.48 -19.53
C ALA A 459 49.19 12.90 -19.34
N SER A 460 49.23 11.63 -18.88
CA SER A 460 50.16 10.62 -19.38
C SER A 460 49.51 9.23 -19.42
N SER A 461 49.73 8.56 -20.54
CA SER A 461 49.45 7.17 -20.87
C SER A 461 50.46 6.20 -20.23
N ALA A 462 50.05 4.97 -19.91
CA ALA A 462 50.89 3.77 -20.08
C ALA A 462 50.03 2.49 -20.04
N ALA A 463 50.05 1.75 -21.15
CA ALA A 463 49.60 0.37 -21.25
C ALA A 463 50.71 -0.58 -20.77
N ALA A 464 50.33 -1.72 -20.18
CA ALA A 464 51.14 -2.93 -20.20
C ALA A 464 50.25 -4.18 -20.04
N ASN A 465 50.24 -4.97 -21.11
CA ASN A 465 49.79 -6.36 -21.15
C ASN A 465 50.52 -7.23 -20.12
N ASN A 466 49.84 -8.25 -19.59
CA ASN A 466 50.45 -9.58 -19.54
C ASN A 466 49.41 -10.71 -19.56
N THR A 467 49.65 -11.65 -20.46
CA THR A 467 48.92 -12.88 -20.73
C THR A 467 49.71 -14.09 -20.20
N SER A 468 49.00 -15.07 -19.62
CA SER A 468 49.33 -16.52 -19.65
C SER A 468 48.22 -17.29 -18.91
N SER A 469 47.26 -17.93 -19.57
CA SER A 469 47.28 -19.26 -20.21
C SER A 469 47.32 -20.48 -19.26
N ALA A 470 46.19 -21.21 -19.33
CA ALA A 470 46.00 -22.66 -19.30
C ALA A 470 46.14 -23.47 -18.00
N LYS A 471 45.03 -24.11 -17.60
CA LYS A 471 44.91 -25.58 -17.72
C LYS A 471 43.47 -26.08 -17.60
N ALA A 472 43.09 -26.86 -18.60
CA ALA A 472 41.91 -27.73 -18.61
C ALA A 472 42.17 -29.00 -17.79
N THR A 473 41.12 -29.49 -17.13
CA THR A 473 40.97 -30.89 -16.73
C THR A 473 39.53 -31.35 -16.98
N THR A 474 39.41 -32.25 -17.94
CA THR A 474 38.27 -33.12 -18.25
C THR A 474 38.04 -34.16 -17.14
N ASN A 475 36.79 -34.54 -16.84
CA ASN A 475 36.16 -35.88 -17.09
C ASN A 475 34.79 -36.03 -16.36
N PRO A 476 33.96 -37.08 -16.61
CA PRO A 476 32.65 -36.90 -17.23
C PRO A 476 31.46 -37.53 -16.46
N ASN A 477 30.23 -37.11 -16.75
CA ASN A 477 29.11 -38.05 -16.91
C ASN A 477 27.92 -37.40 -17.65
N GLN A 478 27.78 -37.73 -18.93
CA GLN A 478 26.55 -37.55 -19.69
C GLN A 478 25.99 -38.94 -19.98
N THR A 479 24.73 -39.18 -19.58
CA THR A 479 23.88 -40.17 -20.24
C THR A 479 22.79 -39.43 -20.98
N ALA A 480 22.87 -39.52 -22.31
CA ALA A 480 21.89 -39.03 -23.26
C ALA A 480 20.55 -39.75 -23.13
N ASN A 481 19.46 -39.04 -23.37
CA ASN A 481 18.33 -39.63 -24.06
C ASN A 481 17.80 -38.67 -25.12
N GLN A 482 17.63 -39.20 -26.33
CA GLN A 482 17.33 -38.44 -27.53
C GLN A 482 15.83 -38.18 -27.69
N ASN A 483 15.58 -37.01 -28.28
CA ASN A 483 14.33 -36.46 -28.81
C ASN A 483 13.56 -37.43 -29.76
N PRO A 484 12.26 -37.18 -30.02
CA PRO A 484 11.97 -36.35 -31.21
C PRO A 484 10.85 -35.32 -31.03
N THR A 485 11.19 -34.11 -31.49
CA THR A 485 10.35 -33.02 -32.00
C THR A 485 9.08 -33.45 -32.73
N THR A 486 7.94 -32.76 -32.47
CA THR A 486 7.22 -31.86 -33.40
C THR A 486 5.91 -31.36 -32.77
N GLY A 487 5.63 -30.05 -32.81
CA GLY A 487 4.23 -29.57 -32.70
C GLY A 487 4.00 -28.17 -32.10
N MET A 488 4.18 -27.13 -32.93
CA MET A 488 3.55 -25.80 -32.84
C MET A 488 3.80 -24.93 -31.59
N ALA A 489 4.83 -24.10 -31.72
CA ALA A 489 4.90 -22.78 -31.09
C ALA A 489 3.69 -21.93 -31.48
N GLY A 490 3.04 -21.36 -30.46
CA GLY A 490 1.97 -20.38 -30.58
C GLY A 490 2.11 -19.35 -29.47
N GLY A 491 3.31 -18.78 -29.30
CA GLY A 491 3.50 -17.58 -28.49
C GLY A 491 2.87 -16.40 -29.21
N MET A 492 1.66 -16.01 -28.82
CA MET A 492 1.11 -14.72 -29.21
C MET A 492 1.76 -13.64 -28.36
N ALA A 493 2.83 -13.04 -28.89
CA ALA A 493 3.24 -11.71 -28.51
C ALA A 493 2.12 -10.73 -28.91
N MET A 494 1.29 -10.31 -27.96
CA MET A 494 0.33 -9.23 -28.16
C MET A 494 1.05 -7.90 -27.93
N ILE A 495 1.37 -7.23 -29.04
CA ILE A 495 1.84 -5.85 -29.08
C ILE A 495 0.69 -4.95 -28.61
N ALA A 496 0.75 -4.45 -27.36
CA ALA A 496 -0.09 -3.35 -26.92
C ALA A 496 0.45 -2.03 -27.50
N LEU A 497 0.07 -1.71 -28.73
CA LEU A 497 0.21 -0.36 -29.28
C LEU A 497 -0.91 0.53 -28.69
N MET A 498 -0.63 1.22 -27.60
CA MET A 498 -1.47 2.32 -27.09
C MET A 498 -0.75 3.63 -27.34
N GLY A 499 -1.26 4.40 -28.31
CA GLY A 499 -0.75 5.73 -28.63
C GLY A 499 -1.03 6.71 -27.49
N GLY A 500 0.04 7.29 -26.94
CA GLY A 500 -0.04 8.44 -26.05
C GLY A 500 -0.57 9.66 -26.78
N ALA A 501 -1.80 10.08 -26.47
CA ALA A 501 -2.33 11.37 -26.90
C ALA A 501 -1.87 12.45 -25.90
N VAL A 502 -0.73 13.09 -26.19
CA VAL A 502 -0.30 14.33 -25.54
C VAL A 502 -1.21 15.46 -26.02
N ILE A 503 -2.16 15.91 -25.18
CA ILE A 503 -2.92 17.13 -25.45
C ILE A 503 -2.09 18.34 -24.99
N ILE A 504 -1.36 18.94 -25.94
CA ILE A 504 -0.76 20.27 -25.78
C ILE A 504 -1.88 21.31 -25.95
N SER A 505 -2.36 21.86 -24.83
CA SER A 505 -3.21 23.05 -24.83
C SER A 505 -2.38 24.29 -25.22
N LYS A 506 -2.44 24.68 -26.50
CA LYS A 506 -1.98 26.00 -26.95
C LYS A 506 -3.01 27.06 -26.54
N ARG A 507 -2.70 27.86 -25.52
CA ARG A 507 -3.33 29.15 -25.26
C ARG A 507 -3.20 30.03 -26.52
N LYS A 508 -4.34 30.43 -27.10
CA LYS A 508 -4.39 31.60 -27.99
C LYS A 508 -4.71 32.83 -27.14
N LYS A 509 -4.02 33.91 -27.49
CA LYS A 509 -4.05 35.26 -26.92
C LYS A 509 -5.45 35.81 -26.72
#